data_AF-K1RY91-F1
#
_entry.id   AF-K1RY91-F1
#
_cell.length_a   1.000
_cell.length_b   1.000
_cell.length_c   1.000
_cell.angle_alpha   90.00
_cell.angle_beta   90.00
_cell.angle_gamma   90.00
#
_symmetry.space_group_name_H-M   'P 1'
#
loop_
_entity.id
_entity.type
_entity.pdbx_description
1 polymer ?
#
loop_
_entity_poly.entity_id
_entity_poly.type
_entity_poly.pdbx_seq_one_letter_code
_entity_poly.pdbx_strand_id
1 'polypeptide(L)'
;FFGPTYYAFNAGKDYYIVLDNILYKGNKKYEVGLNDQQLNWVKSYLQYVPKGAHLFVCMHAPAYFYNENYKLGRVAELLDLFEGYKVDILSGHTHVQCNTQIRNNIREYNIASIGGAWWLWDGIYSKDGTPIGYQVFESGKNGIANYFKSLGHDRDYQFRYYPVGTVPGHEDELCVKVWNWDNRWKVEYYEDGKLKGEMKQYKGMDPDYDFFLQRKAVTEGKDMKERGRQANKNAYFFFSTKPSDKAKKIKIVVTDANGKSYEQSLEH
;
A
#
# COMPACT_ATOMS: atom_id res chain seq x y z
N PHE A 1 8.03 27.73 -5.18
CA PHE A 1 6.85 27.02 -4.64
C PHE A 1 5.62 27.85 -4.92
N PHE A 2 4.48 27.21 -5.20
CA PHE A 2 3.18 27.89 -5.23
C PHE A 2 2.42 27.49 -3.96
N GLY A 3 2.18 28.44 -3.07
CA GLY A 3 1.57 28.20 -1.75
C GLY A 3 2.53 27.72 -0.66
N PRO A 4 2.04 27.61 0.60
CA PRO A 4 2.81 27.06 1.72
C PRO A 4 3.11 25.58 1.51
N THR A 5 4.29 25.11 1.93
CA THR A 5 4.71 23.71 1.78
C THR A 5 4.10 22.78 2.83
N TYR A 6 3.59 23.34 3.93
CA TYR A 6 2.82 22.63 4.95
C TYR A 6 1.65 23.51 5.39
N TYR A 7 0.48 22.91 5.59
CA TYR A 7 -0.77 23.60 5.92
C TYR A 7 -1.79 22.61 6.48
N ALA A 8 -2.89 23.11 7.02
CA ALA A 8 -4.00 22.30 7.49
C ALA A 8 -5.32 22.78 6.91
N PHE A 9 -6.27 21.86 6.78
CA PHE A 9 -7.64 22.16 6.38
C PHE A 9 -8.59 21.10 6.93
N ASN A 10 -9.89 21.35 6.78
CA ASN A 10 -10.94 20.44 7.22
C ASN A 10 -11.77 20.01 6.01
N ALA A 11 -12.16 18.75 5.97
CA ALA A 11 -13.17 18.26 5.04
C ALA A 11 -14.17 17.40 5.80
N GLY A 12 -15.43 17.86 5.85
CA GLY A 12 -16.44 17.23 6.69
C GLY A 12 -16.05 17.27 8.18
N LYS A 13 -15.90 16.08 8.79
CA LYS A 13 -15.53 15.93 10.21
C LYS A 13 -14.05 15.65 10.45
N ASP A 14 -13.27 15.47 9.37
CA ASP A 14 -11.88 15.05 9.45
C ASP A 14 -10.93 16.24 9.26
N TYR A 15 -9.78 16.15 9.92
CA TYR A 15 -8.76 17.21 9.95
C TYR A 15 -7.56 16.75 9.13
N TYR A 16 -7.14 17.55 8.16
CA TYR A 16 -6.02 17.25 7.29
C TYR A 16 -4.83 18.11 7.69
N ILE A 17 -3.68 17.47 7.86
CA ILE A 17 -2.38 18.09 8.12
C ILE A 17 -1.46 17.69 6.98
N VAL A 18 -1.05 18.65 6.16
CA VAL A 18 -0.11 18.42 5.05
C VAL A 18 1.27 18.90 5.51
N LEU A 19 2.27 18.03 5.44
CA LEU A 19 3.64 18.30 5.87
C LEU A 19 4.63 18.11 4.73
N ASP A 20 5.66 18.95 4.70
CA ASP A 20 6.79 18.81 3.80
C ASP A 20 7.91 18.06 4.52
N ASN A 21 7.97 16.75 4.30
CA ASN A 21 8.96 15.89 4.95
C ASN A 21 10.21 15.62 4.10
N ILE A 22 10.47 16.47 3.09
CA ILE A 22 11.67 16.41 2.25
C ILE A 22 12.55 17.63 2.51
N LEU A 23 13.59 17.43 3.32
CA LEU A 23 14.56 18.47 3.66
C LEU A 23 15.62 18.57 2.55
N TYR A 24 15.30 19.30 1.48
CA TYR A 24 16.18 19.46 0.32
C TYR A 24 17.48 20.20 0.69
N LYS A 25 18.62 19.63 0.32
CA LYS A 25 19.97 20.16 0.59
C LYS A 25 20.65 20.74 -0.67
N GLY A 26 19.93 20.83 -1.79
CA GLY A 26 20.53 21.19 -3.08
C GLY A 26 21.11 19.98 -3.82
N ASN A 27 21.42 20.16 -5.11
CA ASN A 27 22.08 19.16 -5.95
C ASN A 27 21.43 17.76 -5.93
N LYS A 28 20.09 17.71 -5.96
CA LYS A 28 19.31 16.46 -5.91
C LYS A 28 19.50 15.64 -4.62
N LYS A 29 20.08 16.23 -3.57
CA LYS A 29 20.22 15.61 -2.25
C LYS A 29 19.15 16.12 -1.31
N TYR A 30 18.61 15.24 -0.49
CA TYR A 30 17.63 15.57 0.55
C TYR A 30 17.76 14.58 1.70
N GLU A 31 17.24 14.99 2.85
CA GLU A 31 16.94 14.10 3.98
C GLU A 31 15.44 13.95 4.11
N VAL A 32 14.98 12.77 4.54
CA VAL A 32 13.57 12.55 4.89
C VAL A 32 13.40 12.85 6.37
N GLY A 33 12.71 13.93 6.70
CA GLY A 33 12.60 14.39 8.09
C GLY A 33 11.68 15.60 8.26
N LEU A 34 11.41 15.95 9.52
CA LEU A 34 10.76 17.19 9.89
C LEU A 34 11.72 18.09 10.67
N ASN A 35 11.54 19.40 10.56
CA ASN A 35 12.30 20.39 11.32
C ASN A 35 11.49 20.91 12.53
N ASP A 36 12.13 21.66 13.42
CA ASP A 36 11.47 22.23 14.61
C ASP A 36 10.29 23.12 14.26
N GLN A 37 10.39 23.87 13.16
CA GLN A 37 9.34 24.77 12.73
C GLN A 37 8.03 24.02 12.41
N GLN A 38 8.12 22.93 11.64
CA GLN A 38 6.95 22.11 11.31
C GLN A 38 6.39 21.38 12.54
N LEU A 39 7.24 20.82 13.40
CA LEU A 39 6.78 20.12 14.61
C LEU A 39 6.12 21.07 15.61
N ASN A 40 6.69 22.25 15.83
CA ASN A 40 6.08 23.29 16.67
C ASN A 40 4.78 23.80 16.07
N TRP A 41 4.71 23.97 14.74
CA TRP A 41 3.48 24.35 14.05
C TRP A 41 2.39 23.29 14.23
N VAL A 42 2.69 21.99 14.05
CA VAL A 42 1.74 20.90 14.32
C VAL A 42 1.27 20.93 15.77
N LYS A 43 2.20 21.06 16.72
CA LYS A 43 1.88 21.15 18.15
C LYS A 43 0.93 22.31 18.46
N SER A 44 1.15 23.49 17.86
CA SER A 44 0.27 24.66 18.02
C SER A 44 -1.08 24.44 17.33
N TYR A 45 -1.12 23.88 16.13
CA TYR A 45 -2.36 23.60 15.40
C TYR A 45 -3.26 22.63 16.18
N LEU A 46 -2.68 21.58 16.77
CA LEU A 46 -3.42 20.58 17.54
C LEU A 46 -4.10 21.13 18.81
N GLN A 47 -3.76 22.34 19.26
CA GLN A 47 -4.49 23.00 20.35
C GLN A 47 -5.93 23.36 19.97
N TYR A 48 -6.21 23.49 18.67
CA TYR A 48 -7.53 23.81 18.13
C TYR A 48 -8.30 22.57 17.67
N VAL A 49 -7.67 21.39 17.70
CA VAL A 49 -8.29 20.14 17.24
C VAL A 49 -8.84 19.36 18.45
N PRO A 50 -10.14 19.01 18.46
CA PRO A 50 -10.70 18.23 19.55
C PRO A 50 -10.02 16.86 19.70
N LYS A 51 -9.68 16.47 20.94
CA LYS A 51 -9.21 15.10 21.22
C LYS A 51 -10.25 14.08 20.76
N GLY A 52 -9.76 12.95 20.26
CA GLY A 52 -10.58 11.90 19.63
C GLY A 52 -10.97 12.17 18.17
N ALA A 53 -10.68 13.36 17.63
CA ALA A 53 -10.86 13.65 16.22
C ALA A 53 -10.01 12.72 15.34
N HIS A 54 -10.45 12.58 14.09
CA HIS A 54 -9.71 11.86 13.07
C HIS A 54 -8.81 12.81 12.29
N LEU A 55 -7.53 12.43 12.18
CA LEU A 55 -6.49 13.18 11.49
C LEU A 55 -6.05 12.39 10.25
N PHE A 56 -6.06 13.06 9.10
CA PHE A 56 -5.27 12.64 7.95
C PHE A 56 -3.96 13.43 7.93
N VAL A 57 -2.82 12.74 7.96
CA VAL A 57 -1.51 13.37 7.91
C VAL A 57 -0.87 13.03 6.56
N CYS A 58 -0.82 14.01 5.65
CA CYS A 58 -0.32 13.83 4.30
C CYS A 58 1.17 14.19 4.23
N MET A 59 1.99 13.27 3.74
CA MET A 59 3.44 13.42 3.61
C MET A 59 3.92 12.86 2.27
N HIS A 60 5.10 13.29 1.80
CA HIS A 60 5.68 12.70 0.59
C HIS A 60 6.29 11.32 0.87
N ALA A 61 7.24 11.26 1.80
CA ALA A 61 7.91 10.02 2.20
C ALA A 61 7.22 9.36 3.41
N PRO A 62 7.33 8.04 3.57
CA PRO A 62 6.66 7.34 4.65
C PRO A 62 7.30 7.58 6.02
N ALA A 63 6.51 7.42 7.07
CA ALA A 63 6.97 7.43 8.45
C ALA A 63 7.94 6.25 8.70
N TYR A 64 7.60 5.08 8.18
CA TYR A 64 8.42 3.86 8.24
C TYR A 64 8.53 3.21 6.87
N PHE A 65 9.75 2.87 6.46
CA PHE A 65 9.99 2.21 5.18
C PHE A 65 9.81 0.69 5.34
N TYR A 66 9.12 0.06 4.38
CA TYR A 66 8.66 -1.33 4.48
C TYR A 66 9.79 -2.38 4.40
N ASN A 67 10.93 -2.03 3.81
CA ASN A 67 12.08 -2.92 3.55
C ASN A 67 13.41 -2.42 4.11
N GLU A 68 13.40 -1.27 4.76
CA GLU A 68 14.59 -0.64 5.30
C GLU A 68 14.36 -0.41 6.79
N ASN A 69 15.38 -0.59 7.62
CA ASN A 69 15.38 -0.07 8.99
C ASN A 69 15.53 1.47 8.97
N TYR A 70 14.84 2.12 8.04
CA TYR A 70 14.83 3.54 7.79
C TYR A 70 13.46 4.10 8.18
N LYS A 71 13.53 5.22 8.90
CA LYS A 71 12.36 5.92 9.41
C LYS A 71 12.56 7.41 9.21
N LEU A 72 11.45 8.10 9.04
CA LEU A 72 11.42 9.55 8.95
C LEU A 72 12.18 10.18 10.14
N GLY A 73 13.07 11.13 9.85
CA GLY A 73 13.76 11.91 10.88
C GLY A 73 12.74 12.58 11.81
N ARG A 74 12.89 12.36 13.12
CA ARG A 74 11.99 12.86 14.18
C ARG A 74 10.55 12.31 14.11
N VAL A 75 10.36 11.14 13.50
CA VAL A 75 9.04 10.48 13.45
C VAL A 75 8.46 10.23 14.84
N ALA A 76 9.28 9.87 15.83
CA ALA A 76 8.78 9.60 17.19
C ALA A 76 8.10 10.85 17.79
N GLU A 77 8.75 12.00 17.69
CA GLU A 77 8.21 13.29 18.16
C GLU A 77 6.90 13.65 17.44
N LEU A 78 6.83 13.43 16.13
CA LEU A 78 5.61 13.64 15.36
C LEU A 78 4.47 12.73 15.87
N LEU A 79 4.74 11.43 16.03
CA LEU A 79 3.72 10.46 16.44
C LEU A 79 3.26 10.69 17.89
N ASP A 80 4.12 11.22 18.76
CA ASP A 80 3.77 11.56 20.14
C ASP A 80 2.80 12.74 20.21
N LEU A 81 2.93 13.72 19.29
CA LEU A 81 1.95 14.82 19.19
C LEU A 81 0.53 14.32 18.87
N PHE A 82 0.42 13.15 18.23
CA PHE A 82 -0.83 12.54 17.82
C PHE A 82 -1.49 11.65 18.89
N GLU A 83 -0.98 11.65 20.13
CA GLU A 83 -1.62 10.97 21.24
C GLU A 83 -3.04 11.51 21.50
N GLY A 84 -3.99 10.60 21.64
CA GLY A 84 -5.41 10.91 21.84
C GLY A 84 -6.18 11.27 20.56
N TYR A 85 -5.60 11.06 19.37
CA TYR A 85 -6.29 11.17 18.09
C TYR A 85 -6.32 9.83 17.35
N LYS A 86 -7.25 9.67 16.40
CA LYS A 86 -7.20 8.59 15.40
C LYS A 86 -6.47 9.13 14.18
N VAL A 87 -5.44 8.46 13.69
CA VAL A 87 -4.59 9.00 12.62
C VAL A 87 -4.41 8.03 11.48
N ASP A 88 -4.68 8.49 10.27
CA ASP A 88 -4.27 7.86 9.03
C ASP A 88 -3.23 8.74 8.33
N ILE A 89 -2.00 8.24 8.25
CA ILE A 89 -0.91 8.85 7.51
C ILE A 89 -1.05 8.45 6.03
N LEU A 90 -1.06 9.42 5.13
CA LEU A 90 -1.06 9.22 3.69
C LEU A 90 0.32 9.58 3.16
N SER A 91 1.07 8.58 2.68
CA SER A 91 2.43 8.76 2.16
C SER A 91 2.60 8.13 0.77
N GLY A 92 3.73 8.41 0.13
CA GLY A 92 4.07 7.88 -1.20
C GLY A 92 5.58 7.58 -1.28
N HIS A 93 6.28 8.21 -2.23
CA HIS A 93 7.74 8.13 -2.41
C HIS A 93 8.31 6.77 -2.87
N THR A 94 7.83 5.66 -2.34
CA THR A 94 8.45 4.34 -2.53
C THR A 94 8.02 3.62 -3.82
N HIS A 95 6.89 4.02 -4.41
CA HIS A 95 6.25 3.37 -5.57
C HIS A 95 5.83 1.92 -5.27
N VAL A 96 5.39 1.68 -4.04
CA VAL A 96 4.90 0.39 -3.53
C VAL A 96 3.57 0.66 -2.84
N GLN A 97 2.60 -0.24 -2.93
CA GLN A 97 1.37 -0.15 -2.13
C GLN A 97 1.61 -0.84 -0.80
N CYS A 98 1.36 -0.17 0.34
CA CYS A 98 1.51 -0.80 1.64
C CYS A 98 0.68 -0.12 2.71
N ASN A 99 0.01 -0.91 3.55
CA ASN A 99 -0.74 -0.42 4.70
C ASN A 99 -0.13 -0.98 5.99
N THR A 100 0.38 -0.10 6.85
CA THR A 100 1.13 -0.47 8.06
C THR A 100 0.49 0.11 9.32
N GLN A 101 0.21 -0.73 10.32
CA GLN A 101 -0.14 -0.25 11.65
C GLN A 101 1.15 0.22 12.37
N ILE A 102 1.27 1.51 12.61
CA ILE A 102 2.47 2.12 13.23
C ILE A 102 2.35 2.13 14.76
N ARG A 103 1.19 2.55 15.26
CA ARG A 103 0.76 2.50 16.67
C ARG A 103 -0.71 2.14 16.71
N ASN A 104 -1.28 1.75 17.85
CA ASN A 104 -2.68 1.34 17.94
C ASN A 104 -3.67 2.36 17.35
N ASN A 105 -3.37 3.66 17.46
CA ASN A 105 -4.18 4.75 16.94
C ASN A 105 -3.67 5.36 15.63
N ILE A 106 -2.54 4.88 15.08
CA ILE A 106 -1.89 5.45 13.90
C ILE A 106 -1.61 4.38 12.86
N ARG A 107 -2.20 4.53 11.69
CA ARG A 107 -1.95 3.69 10.51
C ARG A 107 -1.36 4.53 9.40
N GLU A 108 -0.48 3.93 8.61
CA GLU A 108 0.08 4.54 7.42
C GLU A 108 -0.35 3.79 6.16
N TYR A 109 -0.81 4.53 5.16
CA TYR A 109 -1.08 4.07 3.81
C TYR A 109 -0.03 4.69 2.90
N ASN A 110 0.98 3.91 2.55
CA ASN A 110 1.93 4.27 1.51
C ASN A 110 1.29 3.91 0.17
N ILE A 111 0.88 4.92 -0.57
CA ILE A 111 0.12 4.77 -1.81
C ILE A 111 1.08 4.67 -3.00
N ALA A 112 0.90 3.63 -3.80
CA ALA A 112 1.71 3.41 -4.98
C ALA A 112 1.56 4.54 -6.02
N SER A 113 2.59 4.73 -6.86
CA SER A 113 2.59 5.82 -7.83
C SER A 113 1.64 5.53 -8.97
N ILE A 114 0.78 6.51 -9.31
CA ILE A 114 -0.02 6.45 -10.52
C ILE A 114 0.85 6.35 -11.78
N GLY A 115 2.09 6.86 -11.75
CA GLY A 115 3.06 6.78 -12.85
C GLY A 115 3.80 5.45 -12.97
N GLY A 116 3.43 4.44 -12.16
CA GLY A 116 4.06 3.12 -12.15
C GLY A 116 5.40 3.09 -11.42
N ALA A 117 6.13 2.00 -11.61
CA ALA A 117 7.33 1.69 -10.84
C ALA A 117 8.48 2.72 -10.95
N TRP A 118 8.63 3.41 -12.10
CA TRP A 118 9.83 4.21 -12.39
C TRP A 118 9.59 5.54 -13.14
N TRP A 119 8.49 6.23 -12.83
CA TRP A 119 8.04 7.50 -13.44
C TRP A 119 7.71 7.39 -14.95
N LEU A 120 6.91 8.33 -15.49
CA LEU A 120 6.54 8.43 -16.91
C LEU A 120 5.80 7.21 -17.52
N TRP A 121 4.93 6.53 -16.77
CA TRP A 121 4.14 5.40 -17.30
C TRP A 121 5.00 4.27 -17.84
N ASP A 122 6.17 4.04 -17.24
CA ASP A 122 7.16 3.04 -17.65
C ASP A 122 6.74 1.59 -17.33
N GLY A 123 5.42 1.34 -17.30
CA GLY A 123 4.75 0.09 -16.96
C GLY A 123 3.35 0.36 -16.39
N ILE A 124 2.47 -0.64 -16.50
CA ILE A 124 1.12 -0.63 -15.87
C ILE A 124 1.17 -1.07 -14.40
N TYR A 125 2.36 -1.29 -13.86
CA TYR A 125 2.60 -1.81 -12.52
C TYR A 125 3.55 -0.91 -11.72
N SER A 126 3.35 -0.91 -10.41
CA SER A 126 4.23 -0.36 -9.39
C SER A 126 5.37 -1.34 -9.08
N LYS A 127 6.35 -0.96 -8.24
CA LYS A 127 7.56 -1.79 -8.01
C LYS A 127 7.25 -3.14 -7.37
N ASP A 128 6.14 -3.21 -6.67
CA ASP A 128 5.57 -4.39 -6.03
C ASP A 128 4.58 -5.15 -6.93
N GLY A 129 4.42 -4.73 -8.18
CA GLY A 129 3.45 -5.24 -9.15
C GLY A 129 2.02 -4.76 -8.95
N THR A 130 1.74 -3.87 -7.99
CA THR A 130 0.38 -3.33 -7.82
C THR A 130 0.01 -2.57 -9.08
N PRO A 131 -1.17 -2.79 -9.69
CA PRO A 131 -1.57 -2.01 -10.86
C PRO A 131 -1.53 -0.51 -10.57
N ILE A 132 -1.18 0.29 -11.56
CA ILE A 132 -1.27 1.76 -11.46
C ILE A 132 -2.69 2.19 -11.06
N GLY A 133 -2.79 3.18 -10.19
CA GLY A 133 -4.07 3.56 -9.59
C GLY A 133 -3.95 4.66 -8.56
N TYR A 134 -5.00 4.80 -7.77
CA TYR A 134 -5.08 5.74 -6.65
C TYR A 134 -5.90 5.13 -5.51
N GLN A 135 -5.62 5.54 -4.28
CA GLN A 135 -6.43 5.16 -3.13
C GLN A 135 -7.68 6.04 -3.05
N VAL A 136 -8.83 5.46 -2.76
CA VAL A 136 -10.06 6.19 -2.45
C VAL A 136 -10.36 6.01 -0.97
N PHE A 137 -10.55 7.12 -0.27
CA PHE A 137 -11.00 7.16 1.12
C PHE A 137 -12.42 7.71 1.18
N GLU A 138 -13.31 6.97 1.84
CA GLU A 138 -14.71 7.33 2.04
C GLU A 138 -14.94 7.52 3.55
N SER A 139 -14.99 8.77 3.99
CA SER A 139 -15.34 9.11 5.38
C SER A 139 -16.85 9.30 5.51
N GLY A 140 -17.46 8.53 6.41
CA GLY A 140 -18.90 8.55 6.66
C GLY A 140 -19.25 8.43 8.14
N LYS A 141 -20.54 8.32 8.44
CA LYS A 141 -21.05 8.18 9.83
C LYS A 141 -20.43 6.98 10.57
N ASN A 142 -20.16 5.90 9.84
CA ASN A 142 -19.68 4.63 10.39
C ASN A 142 -18.15 4.51 10.46
N GLY A 143 -17.41 5.58 10.17
CA GLY A 143 -15.95 5.57 10.11
C GLY A 143 -15.44 5.74 8.68
N ILE A 144 -14.30 5.15 8.40
CA ILE A 144 -13.58 5.31 7.13
C ILE A 144 -13.46 3.97 6.43
N ALA A 145 -13.98 3.93 5.20
CA ALA A 145 -13.69 2.87 4.27
C ALA A 145 -12.62 3.33 3.28
N ASN A 146 -11.82 2.40 2.76
CA ASN A 146 -10.88 2.69 1.70
C ASN A 146 -10.71 1.49 0.78
N TYR A 147 -10.39 1.76 -0.48
CA TYR A 147 -10.06 0.76 -1.48
C TYR A 147 -9.06 1.33 -2.48
N PHE A 148 -8.30 0.45 -3.14
CA PHE A 148 -7.38 0.88 -4.19
C PHE A 148 -8.07 0.83 -5.55
N LYS A 149 -8.17 1.95 -6.25
CA LYS A 149 -8.79 2.04 -7.58
C LYS A 149 -7.72 1.88 -8.65
N SER A 150 -7.56 0.65 -9.15
CA SER A 150 -6.72 0.39 -10.32
C SER A 150 -7.30 1.08 -11.57
N LEU A 151 -6.43 1.66 -12.39
CA LEU A 151 -6.84 2.27 -13.66
C LEU A 151 -7.29 1.17 -14.64
N GLY A 152 -8.38 1.43 -15.37
CA GLY A 152 -8.94 0.48 -16.33
C GLY A 152 -9.72 -0.71 -15.74
N HIS A 153 -9.84 -0.81 -14.42
CA HIS A 153 -10.59 -1.87 -13.73
C HIS A 153 -11.71 -1.31 -12.86
N ASP A 154 -12.71 -2.11 -12.53
CA ASP A 154 -13.74 -1.70 -11.56
C ASP A 154 -13.20 -1.56 -10.14
N ARG A 155 -13.98 -0.89 -9.27
CA ARG A 155 -13.66 -0.73 -7.84
C ARG A 155 -13.36 -2.06 -7.15
N ASP A 156 -13.99 -3.15 -7.59
CA ASP A 156 -13.93 -4.44 -6.91
C ASP A 156 -12.69 -5.28 -7.30
N TYR A 157 -11.87 -4.77 -8.22
CA TYR A 157 -10.58 -5.37 -8.56
C TYR A 157 -9.53 -5.09 -7.47
N GLN A 158 -9.66 -5.80 -6.33
CA GLN A 158 -8.79 -5.65 -5.15
C GLN A 158 -7.71 -6.74 -5.02
N PHE A 159 -7.78 -7.79 -5.83
CA PHE A 159 -6.79 -8.85 -5.85
C PHE A 159 -6.76 -9.60 -7.18
N ARG A 160 -5.74 -10.43 -7.37
CA ARG A 160 -5.70 -11.48 -8.41
C ARG A 160 -5.16 -12.78 -7.84
N TYR A 161 -5.52 -13.88 -8.48
CA TYR A 161 -4.91 -15.18 -8.24
C TYR A 161 -3.88 -15.54 -9.32
N TYR A 162 -3.03 -16.49 -8.97
CA TYR A 162 -2.04 -17.14 -9.80
C TYR A 162 -2.27 -18.65 -9.68
N PRO A 163 -2.64 -19.34 -10.77
CA PRO A 163 -2.82 -20.79 -10.77
C PRO A 163 -1.59 -21.53 -10.24
N VAL A 164 -1.81 -22.75 -9.75
CA VAL A 164 -0.75 -23.68 -9.36
C VAL A 164 0.30 -23.79 -10.47
N GLY A 165 1.58 -23.73 -10.09
CA GLY A 165 2.72 -23.75 -11.03
C GLY A 165 3.12 -22.40 -11.60
N THR A 166 2.40 -21.31 -11.30
CA THR A 166 2.70 -19.98 -11.87
C THR A 166 3.80 -19.23 -11.10
N VAL A 167 3.84 -19.36 -9.77
CA VAL A 167 4.71 -18.55 -8.91
C VAL A 167 5.96 -19.35 -8.52
N PRO A 168 7.18 -18.89 -8.84
CA PRO A 168 8.41 -19.56 -8.43
C PRO A 168 8.52 -19.71 -6.90
N GLY A 169 8.90 -20.90 -6.44
CA GLY A 169 8.96 -21.27 -5.02
C GLY A 169 7.62 -21.66 -4.40
N HIS A 170 6.54 -21.64 -5.18
CA HIS A 170 5.17 -21.98 -4.79
C HIS A 170 4.51 -22.85 -5.88
N GLU A 171 5.28 -23.75 -6.49
CA GLU A 171 4.88 -24.50 -7.68
C GLU A 171 3.69 -25.43 -7.45
N ASP A 172 3.48 -25.89 -6.22
CA ASP A 172 2.34 -26.74 -5.82
C ASP A 172 1.23 -25.97 -5.09
N GLU A 173 1.28 -24.63 -5.10
CA GLU A 173 0.33 -23.77 -4.39
C GLU A 173 -0.42 -22.82 -5.34
N LEU A 174 -1.69 -22.57 -5.00
CA LEU A 174 -2.46 -21.47 -5.54
C LEU A 174 -2.06 -20.20 -4.81
N CYS A 175 -1.56 -19.20 -5.53
CA CYS A 175 -1.14 -17.94 -4.94
C CYS A 175 -2.12 -16.81 -5.25
N VAL A 176 -2.19 -15.83 -4.35
CA VAL A 176 -3.07 -14.68 -4.43
C VAL A 176 -2.30 -13.44 -4.03
N LYS A 177 -2.53 -12.35 -4.74
CA LYS A 177 -1.99 -11.04 -4.40
C LYS A 177 -3.12 -10.05 -4.14
N VAL A 178 -3.10 -9.44 -2.96
CA VAL A 178 -4.12 -8.50 -2.47
C VAL A 178 -3.52 -7.12 -2.27
N TRP A 179 -3.50 -6.27 -3.29
CA TRP A 179 -2.72 -5.02 -3.28
C TRP A 179 -3.04 -4.07 -2.12
N ASN A 180 -4.30 -3.92 -1.73
CA ASN A 180 -4.69 -3.04 -0.62
C ASN A 180 -4.77 -3.77 0.73
N TRP A 181 -4.04 -4.87 0.89
CA TRP A 181 -4.01 -5.65 2.12
C TRP A 181 -3.78 -4.78 3.34
N ASP A 182 -4.52 -5.08 4.40
CA ASP A 182 -4.40 -4.51 5.72
C ASP A 182 -4.56 -5.66 6.71
N ASN A 183 -3.88 -5.65 7.86
CA ASN A 183 -3.93 -6.74 8.83
C ASN A 183 -5.32 -6.97 9.47
N ARG A 184 -6.32 -6.15 9.16
CA ARG A 184 -7.74 -6.35 9.51
C ARG A 184 -8.52 -7.12 8.44
N TRP A 185 -7.93 -7.36 7.27
CA TRP A 185 -8.56 -8.08 6.17
C TRP A 185 -8.41 -9.58 6.35
N LYS A 186 -9.18 -10.35 5.56
CA LYS A 186 -9.16 -11.82 5.57
C LYS A 186 -9.07 -12.35 4.15
N VAL A 187 -8.31 -13.41 3.94
CA VAL A 187 -8.22 -14.11 2.64
C VAL A 187 -8.57 -15.58 2.86
N GLU A 188 -9.68 -16.02 2.30
CA GLU A 188 -10.21 -17.37 2.46
C GLU A 188 -10.33 -18.08 1.11
N TYR A 189 -10.32 -19.41 1.17
CA TYR A 189 -10.58 -20.24 0.00
C TYR A 189 -11.60 -21.33 0.28
N TYR A 190 -12.36 -21.65 -0.77
CA TYR A 190 -13.39 -22.66 -0.79
C TYR A 190 -13.09 -23.67 -1.89
N GLU A 191 -13.29 -24.95 -1.61
CA GLU A 191 -13.23 -26.03 -2.59
C GLU A 191 -14.63 -26.62 -2.75
N ASP A 192 -15.13 -26.63 -3.99
CA ASP A 192 -16.45 -27.18 -4.34
C ASP A 192 -17.58 -26.67 -3.40
N GLY A 193 -17.51 -25.39 -3.06
CA GLY A 193 -18.48 -24.69 -2.20
C GLY A 193 -18.24 -24.83 -0.69
N LYS A 194 -17.23 -25.59 -0.23
CA LYS A 194 -16.91 -25.76 1.20
C LYS A 194 -15.74 -24.89 1.61
N LEU A 195 -15.90 -24.12 2.69
CA LEU A 195 -14.80 -23.34 3.27
C LEU A 195 -13.69 -24.27 3.73
N LYS A 196 -12.46 -24.00 3.29
CA LYS A 196 -11.27 -24.77 3.65
C LYS A 196 -10.38 -24.08 4.68
N GLY A 197 -10.47 -22.75 4.75
CA GLY A 197 -9.78 -21.93 5.74
C GLY A 197 -9.19 -20.66 5.14
N GLU A 198 -8.36 -20.00 5.93
CA GLU A 198 -7.62 -18.82 5.51
C GLU A 198 -6.34 -19.21 4.76
N MET A 199 -6.00 -18.44 3.73
CA MET A 199 -4.76 -18.59 2.98
C MET A 199 -3.58 -18.06 3.81
N LYS A 200 -2.40 -18.69 3.66
CA LYS A 200 -1.21 -18.33 4.44
C LYS A 200 -0.50 -17.16 3.78
N GLN A 201 -0.27 -16.09 4.53
CA GLN A 201 0.52 -14.96 4.04
C GLN A 201 1.99 -15.36 3.87
N TYR A 202 2.62 -14.91 2.79
CA TYR A 202 4.05 -15.09 2.57
C TYR A 202 4.68 -13.84 1.94
N LYS A 203 6.00 -13.74 2.02
CA LYS A 203 6.78 -12.69 1.36
C LYS A 203 7.12 -13.15 -0.05
N GLY A 204 6.67 -12.40 -1.04
CA GLY A 204 6.85 -12.75 -2.45
C GLY A 204 7.45 -11.63 -3.29
N MET A 205 7.82 -12.00 -4.51
CA MET A 205 8.06 -11.08 -5.63
C MET A 205 6.91 -11.25 -6.62
N ASP A 206 6.46 -10.15 -7.21
CA ASP A 206 5.35 -10.19 -8.16
C ASP A 206 5.76 -10.81 -9.50
N PRO A 207 5.13 -11.92 -9.92
CA PRO A 207 5.50 -12.61 -11.15
C PRO A 207 5.16 -11.81 -12.41
N ASP A 208 4.07 -11.02 -12.42
CA ASP A 208 3.69 -10.24 -13.60
C ASP A 208 4.66 -9.09 -13.84
N TYR A 209 5.07 -8.40 -12.78
CA TYR A 209 6.01 -7.30 -12.87
C TYR A 209 7.43 -7.80 -13.18
N ASP A 210 7.84 -8.95 -12.62
CA ASP A 210 9.09 -9.58 -13.01
C ASP A 210 9.07 -9.96 -14.50
N PHE A 211 8.00 -10.61 -14.97
CA PHE A 211 7.82 -10.93 -16.39
C PHE A 211 7.83 -9.67 -17.28
N PHE A 212 7.19 -8.59 -16.83
CA PHE A 212 7.22 -7.30 -17.52
C PHE A 212 8.65 -6.77 -17.67
N LEU A 213 9.44 -6.79 -16.60
CA LEU A 213 10.84 -6.37 -16.63
C LEU A 213 11.69 -7.25 -17.57
N GLN A 214 11.50 -8.57 -17.53
CA GLN A 214 12.19 -9.51 -18.41
C GLN A 214 11.86 -9.24 -19.89
N ARG A 215 10.58 -9.09 -20.24
CA ARG A 215 10.15 -8.77 -21.61
C ARG A 215 10.74 -7.44 -22.09
N LYS A 216 10.77 -6.44 -21.20
CA LYS A 216 11.36 -5.15 -21.49
C LYS A 216 12.86 -5.25 -21.73
N ALA A 217 13.56 -6.05 -20.93
CA ALA A 217 14.99 -6.29 -21.08
C ALA A 217 15.32 -6.86 -22.47
N VAL A 218 14.53 -7.85 -22.90
CA VAL A 218 14.65 -8.46 -24.24
C VAL A 218 14.35 -7.44 -25.35
N THR A 219 13.28 -6.65 -25.20
CA THR A 219 12.84 -5.70 -26.24
C THR A 219 13.82 -4.53 -26.39
N GLU A 220 14.41 -4.04 -25.30
CA GLU A 220 15.37 -2.94 -25.33
C GLU A 220 16.83 -3.39 -25.52
N GLY A 221 17.10 -4.70 -25.47
CA GLY A 221 18.45 -5.25 -25.51
C GLY A 221 19.33 -4.80 -24.34
N LYS A 222 18.73 -4.57 -23.17
CA LYS A 222 19.40 -4.00 -21.98
C LYS A 222 18.97 -4.73 -20.71
N ASP A 223 19.89 -4.99 -19.79
CA ASP A 223 19.52 -5.51 -18.48
C ASP A 223 18.81 -4.41 -17.66
N MET A 224 17.59 -4.70 -17.22
CA MET A 224 16.82 -3.79 -16.37
C MET A 224 17.46 -3.62 -14.99
N LYS A 225 18.16 -4.63 -14.48
CA LYS A 225 18.85 -4.57 -13.19
C LYS A 225 20.02 -3.59 -13.23
N GLU A 226 20.76 -3.54 -14.33
CA GLU A 226 21.84 -2.55 -14.54
C GLU A 226 21.31 -1.11 -14.56
N ARG A 227 20.03 -0.91 -14.90
CA ARG A 227 19.34 0.38 -14.80
C ARG A 227 18.74 0.65 -13.42
N GLY A 228 19.04 -0.18 -12.42
CA GLY A 228 18.46 -0.11 -11.07
C GLY A 228 16.99 -0.50 -11.01
N ARG A 229 16.44 -1.14 -12.04
CA ARG A 229 15.03 -1.54 -12.12
C ARG A 229 14.89 -3.00 -11.74
N GLN A 230 14.27 -3.24 -10.59
CA GLN A 230 13.97 -4.57 -10.09
C GLN A 230 12.61 -4.60 -9.42
N ALA A 231 11.97 -5.76 -9.47
CA ALA A 231 10.81 -6.04 -8.65
C ALA A 231 11.19 -5.98 -7.17
N ASN A 232 10.29 -5.43 -6.39
CA ASN A 232 10.47 -5.32 -4.96
C ASN A 232 10.39 -6.72 -4.34
N LYS A 233 11.42 -7.09 -3.58
CA LYS A 233 11.45 -8.33 -2.81
C LYS A 233 10.72 -8.10 -1.49
N ASN A 234 9.86 -9.03 -1.09
CA ASN A 234 9.12 -9.02 0.18
C ASN A 234 7.90 -8.09 0.22
N ALA A 235 7.08 -8.08 -0.83
CA ALA A 235 5.76 -7.46 -0.73
C ALA A 235 4.90 -8.24 0.28
N TYR A 236 4.21 -7.52 1.18
CA TYR A 236 3.51 -8.06 2.36
C TYR A 236 2.05 -8.45 2.07
N PHE A 237 1.72 -8.83 0.84
CA PHE A 237 0.34 -9.04 0.41
C PHE A 237 0.18 -10.22 -0.55
N PHE A 238 1.10 -11.18 -0.45
CA PHE A 238 0.94 -12.47 -1.09
C PHE A 238 0.40 -13.50 -0.10
N PHE A 239 -0.46 -14.37 -0.61
CA PHE A 239 -1.11 -15.43 0.14
C PHE A 239 -1.09 -16.71 -0.68
N SER A 240 -0.87 -17.85 -0.04
CA SER A 240 -0.88 -19.13 -0.73
C SER A 240 -1.67 -20.19 0.02
N THR A 241 -2.11 -21.18 -0.73
CA THR A 241 -2.70 -22.40 -0.21
C THR A 241 -2.41 -23.54 -1.17
N LYS A 242 -2.32 -24.76 -0.65
CA LYS A 242 -2.24 -25.97 -1.47
C LYS A 242 -3.64 -26.55 -1.66
N PRO A 243 -4.29 -26.33 -2.81
CA PRO A 243 -5.61 -26.89 -3.05
C PRO A 243 -5.55 -28.42 -3.15
N SER A 244 -6.68 -29.09 -2.92
CA SER A 244 -6.82 -30.52 -3.15
C SER A 244 -6.80 -30.84 -4.65
N ASP A 245 -6.04 -31.87 -5.04
CA ASP A 245 -6.02 -32.41 -6.42
C ASP A 245 -7.40 -32.80 -6.97
N LYS A 246 -8.40 -32.98 -6.10
CA LYS A 246 -9.77 -33.37 -6.46
C LYS A 246 -10.73 -32.18 -6.59
N ALA A 247 -10.30 -30.98 -6.17
CA ALA A 247 -11.15 -29.80 -6.22
C ALA A 247 -11.43 -29.42 -7.68
N LYS A 248 -12.71 -29.34 -8.06
CA LYS A 248 -13.10 -28.95 -9.42
C LYS A 248 -13.24 -27.44 -9.54
N LYS A 249 -13.73 -26.82 -8.46
CA LYS A 249 -13.91 -25.37 -8.36
C LYS A 249 -13.26 -24.85 -7.11
N ILE A 250 -12.39 -23.86 -7.27
CA ILE A 250 -11.79 -23.13 -6.17
C ILE A 250 -12.32 -21.70 -6.22
N LYS A 251 -12.87 -21.22 -5.10
CA LYS A 251 -13.28 -19.82 -4.93
C LYS A 251 -12.42 -19.16 -3.87
N ILE A 252 -11.83 -18.03 -4.22
CA ILE A 252 -11.09 -17.17 -3.29
C ILE A 252 -12.01 -16.02 -2.89
N VAL A 253 -12.06 -15.73 -1.60
CA VAL A 253 -12.83 -14.64 -1.01
C VAL A 253 -11.89 -13.77 -0.19
N VAL A 254 -11.72 -12.51 -0.59
CA VAL A 254 -10.98 -11.50 0.17
C VAL A 254 -12.00 -10.56 0.83
N THR A 255 -11.93 -10.39 2.14
CA THR A 255 -12.84 -9.50 2.89
C THR A 255 -12.06 -8.36 3.51
N ASP A 256 -12.47 -7.11 3.25
CA ASP A 256 -11.81 -5.94 3.79
C ASP A 256 -12.22 -5.61 5.24
N ALA A 257 -11.54 -4.61 5.82
CA ALA A 257 -11.76 -4.15 7.18
C ALA A 257 -13.19 -3.61 7.47
N ASN A 258 -13.97 -3.35 6.43
CA ASN A 258 -15.37 -2.90 6.54
C ASN A 258 -16.37 -4.02 6.25
N GLY A 259 -15.89 -5.25 6.03
CA GLY A 259 -16.72 -6.42 5.75
C GLY A 259 -17.16 -6.57 4.30
N LYS A 260 -16.63 -5.77 3.37
CA LYS A 260 -16.91 -5.97 1.94
C LYS A 260 -16.05 -7.10 1.40
N SER A 261 -16.68 -8.05 0.71
CA SER A 261 -16.01 -9.20 0.12
C SER A 261 -15.82 -9.05 -1.40
N TYR A 262 -14.68 -9.51 -1.87
CA TYR A 262 -14.28 -9.58 -3.27
C TYR A 262 -14.03 -11.06 -3.60
N GLU A 263 -14.54 -11.54 -4.73
CA GLU A 263 -14.48 -12.96 -5.07
C GLU A 263 -13.89 -13.18 -6.46
N GLN A 264 -13.09 -14.24 -6.59
CA GLN A 264 -12.65 -14.78 -7.87
C GLN A 264 -12.74 -16.30 -7.80
N SER A 265 -13.13 -16.94 -8.91
CA SER A 265 -13.23 -18.39 -9.00
C SER A 265 -12.38 -18.90 -10.15
N LEU A 266 -11.79 -20.07 -9.96
CA LEU A 266 -11.17 -20.86 -11.00
C LEU A 266 -11.83 -22.23 -11.08
N GLU A 267 -11.97 -22.73 -12.30
CA GLU A 267 -12.51 -24.05 -12.61
C GLU A 267 -11.43 -24.85 -13.32
N HIS A 268 -11.29 -26.11 -12.94
CA HIS A 268 -10.38 -27.09 -13.54
C HIS A 268 -11.06 -27.89 -14.65
#